data_AF-A0A319EEP7-F1
#
_entry.id   AF-A0A319EEP7-F1
#
_cell.length_a   1.000
_cell.length_b   1.000
_cell.length_c   1.000
_cell.angle_alpha   90.00
_cell.angle_beta   90.00
_cell.angle_gamma   90.00
#
_symmetry.space_group_name_H-M   'P 1'
#
loop_
_entity.id
_entity.type
_entity.pdbx_description
1 polymer ?
#
loop_
_entity_poly.entity_id
_entity_poly.type
_entity_poly.pdbx_seq_one_letter_code
_entity_poly.pdbx_strand_id
1 'polypeptide(L)'
;MASSTSSESHWRFSTVPGFFYQSEPSTDASTFDYASSNFGLIPRPYPTDTNIPDPETKTPWERFAHHIRTLNHTADQNTCYKVLFLGRHGEGYHNVAEREYGTLEWDRHYSLLPGTSTESWIDARLTETGKSQARTAHSTWSQQIKTGIPTPESFYVSPLNRCLETAHITFSGLGVKGTEPFRPLVKELLRETIGQHTCDSRSSKSAIEAEYPLYIIEPGFTETDELYDAVLRESNSARDKRFRDLLQDIFTNDEMVVLSLTAHSGAITSLLNVLGHRRFDLETGGVIPVLVRGERVEGPLPQMVVEPWFPVPK
;
A
#
# COMPACT_ATOMS: atom_id res chain seq x y z
N MET A 1 -8.61 10.65 -43.92
CA MET A 1 -8.96 10.50 -42.50
C MET A 1 -7.66 10.63 -41.72
N ALA A 2 -7.51 11.69 -40.93
CA ALA A 2 -6.31 11.87 -40.11
C ALA A 2 -6.32 10.77 -39.04
N SER A 3 -5.29 9.92 -39.05
CA SER A 3 -5.00 9.04 -37.93
C SER A 3 -4.73 9.93 -36.72
N SER A 4 -5.65 9.94 -35.76
CA SER A 4 -5.43 10.58 -34.47
C SER A 4 -4.33 9.78 -33.78
N THR A 5 -3.08 10.22 -33.92
CA THR A 5 -2.01 9.80 -33.01
C THR A 5 -2.49 10.17 -31.61
N SER A 6 -2.87 9.17 -30.83
CA SER A 6 -3.08 9.30 -29.39
C SER A 6 -1.90 10.08 -28.83
N SER A 7 -2.11 11.33 -28.40
CA SER A 7 -1.07 12.10 -27.74
C SER A 7 -0.68 11.34 -26.47
N GLU A 8 0.59 10.97 -26.36
CA GLU A 8 1.11 10.33 -25.17
C GLU A 8 0.76 11.16 -23.93
N SER A 9 0.33 10.52 -22.85
CA SER A 9 0.00 11.18 -21.59
C SER A 9 0.36 10.29 -20.41
N HIS A 10 0.54 10.90 -19.25
CA HIS A 10 0.83 10.21 -18.00
C HIS A 10 0.08 10.87 -16.83
N TRP A 11 0.00 10.17 -15.70
CA TRP A 11 -0.53 10.73 -14.46
C TRP A 11 0.57 11.45 -13.67
N ARG A 12 0.28 12.65 -13.20
CA ARG A 12 1.01 13.35 -12.16
C ARG A 12 0.26 13.18 -10.84
N PHE A 13 0.97 12.82 -9.78
CA PHE A 13 0.38 12.57 -8.48
C PHE A 13 0.77 13.65 -7.47
N SER A 14 -0.14 13.92 -6.55
CA SER A 14 0.14 14.75 -5.37
C SER A 14 -0.79 14.36 -4.22
N THR A 15 -0.28 14.30 -2.99
CA THR A 15 -1.09 14.23 -1.77
C THR A 15 -1.88 15.51 -1.60
N VAL A 16 -3.14 15.38 -1.17
CA VAL A 16 -3.99 16.49 -0.74
C VAL A 16 -3.98 16.56 0.80
N PRO A 17 -3.28 17.54 1.42
CA PRO A 17 -3.14 17.63 2.88
C PRO A 17 -4.42 18.14 3.57
N GLY A 18 -4.44 18.15 4.91
CA GLY A 18 -5.56 18.68 5.69
C GLY A 18 -6.74 17.72 5.88
N PHE A 19 -6.61 16.46 5.45
CA PHE A 19 -7.64 15.43 5.63
C PHE A 19 -7.23 14.36 6.64
N PHE A 20 -5.94 14.04 6.70
CA PHE A 20 -5.40 13.01 7.59
C PHE A 20 -4.24 13.57 8.41
N TYR A 21 -4.25 13.33 9.73
CA TYR A 21 -3.21 13.82 10.64
C TYR A 21 -1.80 13.41 10.19
N GLN A 22 -1.65 12.24 9.58
CA GLN A 22 -0.37 11.73 9.11
C GLN A 22 0.30 12.60 8.03
N SER A 23 -0.50 13.43 7.32
CA SER A 23 0.02 14.41 6.36
C SER A 23 0.48 15.72 7.01
N GLU A 24 0.07 15.99 8.26
CA GLU A 24 0.35 17.25 8.94
C GLU A 24 1.77 17.29 9.53
N PRO A 25 2.52 18.40 9.40
CA PRO A 25 3.86 18.56 9.97
C PRO A 25 3.94 18.32 11.48
N SER A 26 2.86 18.61 12.22
CA SER A 26 2.78 18.51 13.67
C SER A 26 2.56 17.10 14.22
N THR A 27 2.23 16.13 13.37
CA THR A 27 1.93 14.76 13.82
C THR A 27 3.23 13.97 13.96
N ASP A 28 3.47 13.42 15.15
CA ASP A 28 4.61 12.55 15.42
C ASP A 28 4.30 11.12 15.00
N ALA A 29 4.99 10.63 13.97
CA ALA A 29 4.81 9.28 13.45
C ALA A 29 5.17 8.18 14.47
N SER A 30 6.10 8.46 15.40
CA SER A 30 6.60 7.46 16.35
C SER A 30 5.61 7.09 17.45
N THR A 31 4.63 7.95 17.70
CA THR A 31 3.61 7.76 18.75
C THR A 31 2.18 7.70 18.19
N PHE A 32 2.02 7.73 16.87
CA PHE A 32 0.70 7.80 16.25
C PHE A 32 0.04 6.43 16.16
N ASP A 33 -1.07 6.25 16.87
CA ASP A 33 -1.89 5.04 16.80
C ASP A 33 -3.09 5.26 15.87
N TYR A 34 -3.07 4.62 14.70
CA TYR A 34 -4.14 4.71 13.71
C TYR A 34 -5.46 4.11 14.20
N ALA A 35 -5.41 3.10 15.08
CA ALA A 35 -6.58 2.34 15.51
C ALA A 35 -7.44 3.16 16.48
N SER A 36 -6.82 3.92 17.39
CA SER A 36 -7.52 4.84 18.30
C SER A 36 -7.80 6.22 17.67
N SER A 37 -7.16 6.56 16.56
CA SER A 37 -7.24 7.89 15.94
C SER A 37 -8.15 7.98 14.72
N ASN A 38 -9.14 7.09 14.56
CA ASN A 38 -10.05 7.11 13.41
C ASN A 38 -9.32 7.00 12.05
N PHE A 39 -8.30 6.13 11.95
CA PHE A 39 -7.31 6.08 10.86
C PHE A 39 -6.59 7.41 10.59
N GLY A 40 -6.75 8.41 11.45
CA GLY A 40 -6.21 9.74 11.34
C GLY A 40 -7.08 10.75 10.61
N LEU A 41 -8.34 10.45 10.27
CA LEU A 41 -9.24 11.45 9.67
C LEU A 41 -9.41 12.65 10.61
N ILE A 42 -9.10 13.84 10.11
CA ILE A 42 -9.23 15.10 10.84
C ILE A 42 -10.71 15.50 10.87
N PRO A 43 -11.34 15.70 12.05
CA PRO A 43 -12.70 16.23 12.12
C PRO A 43 -12.73 17.67 11.59
N ARG A 44 -13.48 17.89 10.51
CA ARG A 44 -13.56 19.19 9.83
C ARG A 44 -14.86 19.38 9.06
N PRO A 45 -15.27 20.62 8.77
CA PRO A 45 -16.26 20.90 7.75
C PRO A 45 -15.67 20.75 6.34
N TYR A 46 -16.54 20.39 5.40
CA TYR A 46 -16.27 20.31 3.97
C TYR A 46 -17.15 21.31 3.21
N PRO A 47 -16.63 21.95 2.14
CA PRO A 47 -17.44 22.83 1.29
C PRO A 47 -18.71 22.16 0.72
N THR A 48 -18.72 20.83 0.62
CA THR A 48 -19.81 20.03 0.07
C THR A 48 -20.87 19.65 1.11
N ASP A 49 -20.69 19.97 2.39
CA ASP A 49 -21.67 19.62 3.43
C ASP A 49 -23.04 20.27 3.19
N THR A 50 -23.10 21.40 2.48
CA THR A 50 -24.37 22.06 2.11
C THR A 50 -25.24 21.24 1.18
N ASN A 51 -24.64 20.26 0.48
CA ASN A 51 -25.32 19.41 -0.50
C ASN A 51 -25.66 18.03 0.08
N ILE A 52 -25.31 17.78 1.35
CA ILE A 52 -25.64 16.55 2.06
C ILE A 52 -26.97 16.77 2.80
N PRO A 53 -27.95 15.86 2.67
CA PRO A 53 -29.13 15.89 3.52
C PRO A 53 -28.74 15.66 4.99
N ASP A 54 -29.24 16.53 5.87
CA ASP A 54 -29.07 16.45 7.33
C ASP A 54 -27.59 16.26 7.77
N PRO A 55 -26.67 17.18 7.40
CA PRO A 55 -25.23 17.00 7.61
C PRO A 55 -24.85 16.86 9.09
N GLU A 56 -25.64 17.43 10.01
CA GLU A 56 -25.48 17.30 11.46
C GLU A 56 -25.68 15.88 11.97
N THR A 57 -26.36 15.02 11.20
CA THR A 57 -26.58 13.60 11.54
C THR A 57 -25.51 12.68 10.95
N LYS A 58 -24.61 13.22 10.11
CA LYS A 58 -23.60 12.45 9.39
C LYS A 58 -22.31 12.34 10.17
N THR A 59 -21.72 11.14 10.13
CA THR A 59 -20.40 10.93 10.74
C THR A 59 -19.32 11.70 9.95
N PRO A 60 -18.14 11.95 10.56
CA PRO A 60 -17.01 12.53 9.84
C PRO A 60 -16.64 11.75 8.57
N TRP A 61 -16.77 10.43 8.60
CA TRP A 61 -16.49 9.57 7.44
C TRP A 61 -17.53 9.68 6.33
N GLU A 62 -18.82 9.71 6.66
CA GLU A 62 -19.88 9.89 5.66
C GLU A 62 -19.71 11.23 4.92
N ARG A 63 -19.38 12.29 5.67
CA ARG A 63 -19.11 13.63 5.12
C ARG A 63 -17.86 13.63 4.25
N PHE A 64 -16.78 13.00 4.71
CA PHE A 64 -15.56 12.81 3.91
C PHE A 64 -15.84 12.06 2.61
N ALA A 65 -16.54 10.92 2.68
CA ALA A 65 -16.88 10.11 1.51
C ALA A 65 -17.73 10.88 0.49
N HIS A 66 -18.72 11.65 0.97
CA HIS A 66 -19.51 12.52 0.10
C HIS A 66 -18.63 13.60 -0.55
N HIS A 67 -17.72 14.22 0.20
CA HIS A 67 -16.82 15.23 -0.31
C HIS A 67 -15.95 14.70 -1.45
N ILE A 68 -15.27 13.56 -1.25
CA ILE A 68 -14.38 12.99 -2.28
C ILE A 68 -15.17 12.56 -3.52
N ARG A 69 -16.34 11.94 -3.34
CA ARG A 69 -17.20 11.58 -4.50
C ARG A 69 -17.67 12.81 -5.26
N THR A 70 -18.00 13.90 -4.56
CA THR A 70 -18.39 15.16 -5.20
C THR A 70 -17.22 15.77 -5.95
N LEU A 71 -15.99 15.76 -5.39
CA LEU A 71 -14.79 16.22 -6.09
C LEU A 71 -14.55 15.45 -7.39
N ASN A 72 -14.71 14.13 -7.39
CA ASN A 72 -14.60 13.33 -8.62
C ASN A 72 -15.72 13.60 -9.61
N HIS A 73 -16.95 13.81 -9.14
CA HIS A 73 -18.09 14.11 -10.02
C HIS A 73 -17.97 15.49 -10.71
N THR A 74 -17.33 16.46 -10.06
CA THR A 74 -17.17 17.82 -10.59
C THR A 74 -15.79 18.10 -11.18
N ALA A 75 -14.85 17.15 -11.09
CA ALA A 75 -13.54 17.26 -11.71
C ALA A 75 -13.64 17.28 -13.24
N ASP A 76 -12.65 17.92 -13.88
CA ASP A 76 -12.46 17.76 -15.32
C ASP A 76 -12.03 16.32 -15.67
N GLN A 77 -12.12 15.96 -16.96
CA GLN A 77 -11.78 14.63 -17.46
C GLN A 77 -10.33 14.17 -17.21
N ASN A 78 -9.43 15.09 -16.84
CA ASN A 78 -8.02 14.82 -16.60
C ASN A 78 -7.71 14.77 -15.11
N THR A 79 -8.65 15.04 -14.22
CA THR A 79 -8.43 15.05 -12.77
C THR A 79 -9.24 13.96 -12.09
N CYS A 80 -8.60 13.20 -11.21
CA CYS A 80 -9.30 12.28 -10.31
C CYS A 80 -8.68 12.29 -8.91
N TYR A 81 -9.47 11.86 -7.94
CA TYR A 81 -9.10 11.76 -6.53
C TYR A 81 -9.31 10.34 -6.06
N LYS A 82 -8.27 9.75 -5.46
CA LYS A 82 -8.33 8.42 -4.85
C LYS A 82 -7.89 8.50 -3.39
N VAL A 83 -8.50 7.67 -2.55
CA VAL A 83 -8.09 7.46 -1.16
C VAL A 83 -7.38 6.12 -1.09
N LEU A 84 -6.09 6.13 -0.77
CA LEU A 84 -5.28 4.93 -0.63
C LEU A 84 -5.12 4.60 0.85
N PHE A 85 -5.66 3.48 1.30
CA PHE A 85 -5.34 2.88 2.60
C PHE A 85 -4.11 1.99 2.44
N LEU A 86 -2.94 2.48 2.85
CA LEU A 86 -1.69 1.75 2.77
C LEU A 86 -1.46 1.01 4.10
N GLY A 87 -1.50 -0.32 4.08
CA GLY A 87 -1.29 -1.17 5.26
C GLY A 87 0.08 -1.84 5.22
N ARG A 88 0.91 -1.64 6.25
CA ARG A 88 2.14 -2.42 6.43
C ARG A 88 1.77 -3.80 6.95
N HIS A 89 2.39 -4.86 6.42
CA HIS A 89 2.22 -6.22 6.97
C HIS A 89 2.49 -6.27 8.48
N GLY A 90 1.88 -7.25 9.17
CA GLY A 90 2.22 -7.55 10.56
C GLY A 90 3.65 -8.08 10.71
N GLU A 91 4.16 -8.13 11.94
CA GLU A 91 5.50 -8.66 12.24
C GLU A 91 5.73 -10.04 11.60
N GLY A 92 6.76 -10.17 10.79
CA GLY A 92 7.25 -11.44 10.28
C GLY A 92 8.53 -11.89 10.98
N TYR A 93 8.91 -13.16 10.80
CA TYR A 93 10.15 -13.69 11.40
C TYR A 93 11.40 -12.90 11.01
N HIS A 94 11.45 -12.33 9.80
CA HIS A 94 12.54 -11.44 9.39
C HIS A 94 12.63 -10.16 10.24
N ASN A 95 11.50 -9.62 10.72
CA ASN A 95 11.52 -8.44 11.61
C ASN A 95 12.05 -8.78 13.00
N VAL A 96 11.73 -9.98 13.49
CA VAL A 96 12.27 -10.49 14.76
C VAL A 96 13.79 -10.64 14.65
N ALA A 97 14.25 -11.28 13.57
CA ALA A 97 15.67 -11.49 13.31
C ALA A 97 16.44 -10.18 13.11
N GLU A 98 15.91 -9.22 12.34
CA GLU A 98 16.53 -7.90 12.19
C GLU A 98 16.66 -7.18 13.53
N ARG A 99 15.63 -7.24 14.38
CA ARG A 99 15.66 -6.64 15.71
C ARG A 99 16.67 -7.32 16.65
N GLU A 100 16.80 -8.65 16.55
CA GLU A 100 17.74 -9.43 17.36
C GLU A 100 19.20 -9.15 16.97
N TYR A 101 19.50 -9.20 15.67
CA TYR A 101 20.87 -9.05 15.16
C TYR A 101 21.29 -7.58 14.97
N GLY A 102 20.33 -6.67 14.90
CA GLY A 102 20.53 -5.26 14.56
C GLY A 102 20.69 -5.06 13.05
N THR A 103 20.20 -3.93 12.55
CA THR A 103 20.15 -3.62 11.11
C THR A 103 21.51 -3.75 10.41
N LEU A 104 22.61 -3.37 11.06
CA LEU A 104 23.94 -3.46 10.44
C LEU A 104 24.35 -4.91 10.11
N GLU A 105 24.23 -5.82 11.07
CA GLU A 105 24.60 -7.23 10.86
C GLU A 105 23.53 -7.99 10.08
N TRP A 106 22.26 -7.56 10.20
CA TRP A 106 21.19 -8.02 9.34
C TRP A 106 21.49 -7.78 7.86
N ASP A 107 21.77 -6.53 7.48
CA ASP A 107 22.06 -6.14 6.09
C ASP A 107 23.35 -6.78 5.56
N ARG A 108 24.37 -6.98 6.42
CA ARG A 108 25.66 -7.53 6.02
C ARG A 108 25.70 -9.06 5.94
N HIS A 109 24.92 -9.75 6.75
CA HIS A 109 25.09 -11.19 6.94
C HIS A 109 23.78 -11.96 7.06
N TYR A 110 22.96 -11.69 8.07
CA TYR A 110 21.85 -12.59 8.43
C TYR A 110 20.74 -12.59 7.38
N SER A 111 20.44 -11.44 6.78
CA SER A 111 19.43 -11.34 5.71
C SER A 111 19.78 -12.14 4.45
N LEU A 112 21.06 -12.48 4.25
CA LEU A 112 21.57 -13.23 3.10
C LEU A 112 21.42 -14.76 3.26
N LEU A 113 21.20 -15.21 4.50
CA LEU A 113 20.97 -16.61 4.82
C LEU A 113 19.49 -16.95 4.59
N PRO A 114 19.10 -18.23 4.47
CA PRO A 114 17.68 -18.60 4.36
C PRO A 114 16.91 -18.47 5.69
N GLY A 115 17.61 -18.47 6.81
CA GLY A 115 17.04 -18.67 8.14
C GLY A 115 18.03 -19.25 9.14
N THR A 116 17.51 -19.64 10.30
CA THR A 116 18.18 -20.51 11.27
C THR A 116 17.75 -21.97 11.06
N SER A 117 18.14 -22.86 11.98
CA SER A 117 17.65 -24.26 11.98
C SER A 117 16.16 -24.38 12.33
N THR A 118 15.55 -23.35 12.91
CA THR A 118 14.17 -23.38 13.43
C THR A 118 13.25 -22.37 12.76
N GLU A 119 13.81 -21.33 12.14
CA GLU A 119 13.05 -20.22 11.54
C GLU A 119 13.55 -19.94 10.14
N SER A 120 12.64 -19.64 9.22
CA SER A 120 12.95 -19.21 7.85
C SER A 120 12.55 -17.76 7.68
N TRP A 121 13.42 -16.96 7.08
CA TRP A 121 13.06 -15.64 6.58
C TRP A 121 12.97 -15.57 5.06
N ILE A 122 13.23 -16.64 4.29
CA ILE A 122 12.79 -16.72 2.87
C ILE A 122 11.27 -16.51 2.83
N ASP A 123 10.83 -15.53 2.05
CA ASP A 123 9.43 -15.11 1.93
C ASP A 123 8.70 -15.16 3.28
N ALA A 124 9.30 -14.49 4.27
CA ALA A 124 9.01 -14.71 5.69
C ALA A 124 7.52 -14.70 6.03
N ARG A 125 7.11 -15.65 6.87
CA ARG A 125 5.75 -15.75 7.44
C ARG A 125 5.54 -14.76 8.58
N LEU A 126 4.27 -14.47 8.89
CA LEU A 126 3.91 -13.72 10.08
C LEU A 126 4.22 -14.53 11.36
N THR A 127 4.65 -13.82 12.40
CA THR A 127 4.66 -14.35 13.76
C THR A 127 3.24 -14.31 14.34
N GLU A 128 3.00 -14.94 15.49
CA GLU A 128 1.71 -14.78 16.18
C GLU A 128 1.44 -13.33 16.59
N THR A 129 2.50 -12.55 16.91
CA THR A 129 2.40 -11.10 17.10
C THR A 129 1.92 -10.42 15.81
N GLY A 130 2.50 -10.74 14.65
CA GLY A 130 2.10 -10.20 13.37
C GLY A 130 0.65 -10.51 13.00
N LYS A 131 0.20 -11.75 13.25
CA LYS A 131 -1.20 -12.13 13.08
C LYS A 131 -2.11 -11.36 14.04
N SER A 132 -1.66 -11.10 15.27
CA SER A 132 -2.40 -10.27 16.23
C SER A 132 -2.52 -8.82 15.75
N GLN A 133 -1.47 -8.24 15.18
CA GLN A 133 -1.50 -6.90 14.60
C GLN A 133 -2.49 -6.84 13.41
N ALA A 134 -2.51 -7.86 12.55
CA ALA A 134 -3.49 -7.95 11.47
C ALA A 134 -4.95 -8.05 11.99
N ARG A 135 -5.17 -8.73 13.13
CA ARG A 135 -6.47 -8.76 13.84
C ARG A 135 -6.82 -7.43 14.48
N THR A 136 -5.85 -6.64 14.94
CA THR A 136 -6.08 -5.26 15.37
C THR A 136 -6.63 -4.45 14.19
N ALA A 137 -5.98 -4.50 13.03
CA ALA A 137 -6.47 -3.84 11.82
C ALA A 137 -7.88 -4.32 11.41
N HIS A 138 -8.16 -5.63 11.48
CA HIS A 138 -9.51 -6.18 11.25
C HIS A 138 -10.54 -5.54 12.21
N SER A 139 -10.21 -5.49 13.50
CA SER A 139 -11.10 -4.93 14.53
C SER A 139 -11.34 -3.43 14.32
N THR A 140 -10.29 -2.69 13.96
CA THR A 140 -10.39 -1.27 13.59
C THR A 140 -11.33 -1.08 12.40
N TRP A 141 -11.13 -1.83 11.30
CA TRP A 141 -12.04 -1.78 10.14
C TRP A 141 -13.48 -2.11 10.53
N SER A 142 -13.71 -3.19 11.28
CA SER A 142 -15.05 -3.58 11.74
C SER A 142 -15.74 -2.48 12.55
N GLN A 143 -15.01 -1.77 13.40
CA GLN A 143 -15.55 -0.62 14.15
C GLN A 143 -15.84 0.57 13.23
N GLN A 144 -14.93 0.88 12.32
CA GLN A 144 -15.03 2.03 11.42
C GLN A 144 -16.13 1.86 10.36
N ILE A 145 -16.41 0.62 9.94
CA ILE A 145 -17.55 0.31 9.08
C ILE A 145 -18.87 0.71 9.75
N LYS A 146 -19.00 0.52 11.07
CA LYS A 146 -20.20 0.92 11.83
C LYS A 146 -20.36 2.44 11.92
N THR A 147 -19.27 3.19 11.76
CA THR A 147 -19.27 4.67 11.74
C THR A 147 -19.26 5.23 10.31
N GLY A 148 -19.48 4.40 9.30
CA GLY A 148 -19.68 4.86 7.92
C GLY A 148 -18.39 5.19 7.17
N ILE A 149 -17.23 4.65 7.57
CA ILE A 149 -16.01 4.71 6.76
C ILE A 149 -16.31 4.22 5.32
N PRO A 150 -15.87 4.94 4.27
CA PRO A 150 -15.95 4.39 2.93
C PRO A 150 -14.98 3.20 2.86
N THR A 151 -15.53 2.01 2.65
CA THR A 151 -14.74 0.78 2.54
C THR A 151 -13.97 0.77 1.22
N PRO A 152 -12.78 0.15 1.17
CA PRO A 152 -12.08 -0.04 -0.09
C PRO A 152 -12.93 -0.84 -1.07
N GLU A 153 -12.89 -0.40 -2.31
CA GLU A 153 -13.61 -0.97 -3.46
C GLU A 153 -12.68 -1.89 -4.25
N SER A 154 -11.38 -1.60 -4.26
CA SER A 154 -10.32 -2.47 -4.77
C SER A 154 -9.29 -2.76 -3.68
N PHE A 155 -8.77 -3.99 -3.71
CA PHE A 155 -7.78 -4.48 -2.75
C PHE A 155 -6.58 -5.02 -3.51
N TYR A 156 -5.43 -4.40 -3.32
CA TYR A 156 -4.15 -4.80 -3.87
C TYR A 156 -3.25 -5.35 -2.76
N VAL A 157 -2.50 -6.39 -3.07
CA VAL A 157 -1.62 -7.03 -2.09
C VAL A 157 -0.29 -7.39 -2.74
N SER A 158 0.80 -7.20 -1.99
CA SER A 158 2.12 -7.70 -2.38
C SER A 158 2.14 -9.23 -2.46
N PRO A 159 2.89 -9.85 -3.39
CA PRO A 159 3.01 -11.31 -3.50
C PRO A 159 3.80 -11.98 -2.36
N LEU A 160 4.40 -11.20 -1.45
CA LEU A 160 5.15 -11.76 -0.31
C LEU A 160 4.19 -12.25 0.78
N ASN A 161 4.43 -13.44 1.31
CA ASN A 161 3.50 -14.20 2.16
C ASN A 161 3.00 -13.40 3.37
N ARG A 162 3.88 -12.64 4.03
CA ARG A 162 3.50 -11.74 5.13
C ARG A 162 2.40 -10.74 4.77
N CYS A 163 2.38 -10.22 3.53
CA CYS A 163 1.32 -9.33 3.06
C CYS A 163 0.05 -10.10 2.69
N LEU A 164 0.19 -11.25 2.02
CA LEU A 164 -0.94 -12.12 1.67
C LEU A 164 -1.71 -12.55 2.93
N GLU A 165 -1.00 -13.05 3.95
CA GLU A 165 -1.60 -13.44 5.22
C GLU A 165 -2.20 -12.24 5.98
N THR A 166 -1.49 -11.10 6.02
CA THR A 166 -2.02 -9.87 6.65
C THR A 166 -3.34 -9.46 5.99
N ALA A 167 -3.39 -9.38 4.66
CA ALA A 167 -4.59 -8.99 3.93
C ALA A 167 -5.75 -9.96 4.19
N HIS A 168 -5.48 -11.27 4.21
CA HIS A 168 -6.48 -12.28 4.52
C HIS A 168 -7.09 -12.06 5.91
N ILE A 169 -6.26 -11.95 6.94
CA ILE A 169 -6.71 -11.76 8.33
C ILE A 169 -7.45 -10.42 8.50
N THR A 170 -6.94 -9.36 7.87
CA THR A 170 -7.53 -8.02 8.02
C THR A 170 -8.92 -7.93 7.39
N PHE A 171 -9.12 -8.47 6.18
CA PHE A 171 -10.32 -8.15 5.39
C PHE A 171 -11.36 -9.27 5.29
N SER A 172 -11.00 -10.53 5.53
CA SER A 172 -11.92 -11.65 5.35
C SER A 172 -13.01 -11.63 6.44
N GLY A 173 -14.28 -11.76 6.05
CA GLY A 173 -15.39 -11.79 7.00
C GLY A 173 -15.80 -10.42 7.56
N LEU A 174 -15.28 -9.30 7.03
CA LEU A 174 -15.71 -7.95 7.44
C LEU A 174 -17.12 -7.59 6.96
N GLY A 175 -17.70 -8.37 6.02
CA GLY A 175 -19.02 -8.08 5.45
C GLY A 175 -19.02 -6.83 4.55
N VAL A 176 -17.87 -6.45 4.00
CA VAL A 176 -17.79 -5.37 3.00
C VAL A 176 -18.49 -5.84 1.72
N LYS A 177 -19.38 -4.98 1.19
CA LYS A 177 -20.17 -5.34 0.00
C LYS A 177 -19.25 -5.58 -1.18
N GLY A 178 -19.41 -6.74 -1.84
CA GLY A 178 -18.63 -7.10 -3.03
C GLY A 178 -17.30 -7.80 -2.72
N THR A 179 -16.96 -8.01 -1.44
CA THR A 179 -15.71 -8.66 -1.03
C THR A 179 -15.93 -10.03 -0.38
N GLU A 180 -17.09 -10.66 -0.60
CA GLU A 180 -17.39 -12.00 -0.09
C GLU A 180 -17.63 -12.98 -1.26
N PRO A 181 -16.73 -13.96 -1.50
CA PRO A 181 -15.48 -14.17 -0.75
C PRO A 181 -14.43 -13.06 -1.02
N PHE A 182 -13.45 -12.90 -0.12
CA PHE A 182 -12.38 -11.90 -0.25
C PHE A 182 -11.37 -12.33 -1.34
N ARG A 183 -11.22 -11.49 -2.38
CA ARG A 183 -10.44 -11.80 -3.60
C ARG A 183 -9.56 -10.61 -4.01
N PRO A 184 -8.52 -10.27 -3.23
CA PRO A 184 -7.62 -9.18 -3.59
C PRO A 184 -6.82 -9.52 -4.85
N LEU A 185 -6.30 -8.48 -5.52
CA LEU A 185 -5.40 -8.59 -6.66
C LEU A 185 -3.94 -8.54 -6.18
N VAL A 186 -3.20 -9.62 -6.41
CA VAL A 186 -1.76 -9.71 -6.18
C VAL A 186 -1.04 -8.90 -7.26
N LYS A 187 -0.22 -7.91 -6.83
CA LYS A 187 0.55 -7.01 -7.70
C LYS A 187 2.04 -7.17 -7.44
N GLU A 188 2.79 -7.64 -8.43
CA GLU A 188 4.24 -7.86 -8.41
C GLU A 188 5.00 -6.57 -8.09
N LEU A 189 4.57 -5.42 -8.60
CA LEU A 189 5.23 -4.14 -8.30
C LEU A 189 4.97 -3.62 -6.88
N LEU A 190 4.10 -4.26 -6.08
CA LEU A 190 3.80 -3.89 -4.69
C LEU A 190 4.73 -4.58 -3.67
N ARG A 191 5.80 -5.22 -4.13
CA ARG A 191 6.85 -5.84 -3.29
C ARG A 191 7.62 -4.83 -2.45
N GLU A 192 8.24 -5.32 -1.38
CA GLU A 192 9.29 -4.59 -0.65
C GLU A 192 10.47 -4.29 -1.59
N THR A 193 11.55 -3.68 -1.09
CA THR A 193 12.86 -3.65 -1.76
C THR A 193 13.17 -5.00 -2.38
N ILE A 194 13.57 -5.03 -3.65
CA ILE A 194 13.87 -6.28 -4.34
C ILE A 194 15.35 -6.62 -4.19
N GLY A 195 15.64 -7.90 -3.96
CA GLY A 195 17.00 -8.46 -4.01
C GLY A 195 17.76 -8.43 -2.69
N GLN A 196 18.89 -9.15 -2.70
CA GLN A 196 19.85 -9.39 -1.64
C GLN A 196 19.30 -10.10 -0.39
N HIS A 197 18.29 -9.53 0.26
CA HIS A 197 17.69 -10.12 1.44
C HIS A 197 16.77 -11.26 1.03
N THR A 198 16.97 -12.46 1.57
CA THR A 198 16.18 -13.63 1.18
C THR A 198 14.69 -13.47 1.55
N CYS A 199 14.36 -12.62 2.53
CA CYS A 199 12.98 -12.23 2.84
C CYS A 199 12.27 -11.43 1.76
N ASP A 200 13.02 -10.88 0.81
CA ASP A 200 12.49 -10.13 -0.32
C ASP A 200 12.31 -11.02 -1.56
N SER A 201 12.73 -12.30 -1.51
CA SER A 201 12.37 -13.31 -2.51
C SER A 201 10.93 -13.79 -2.29
N ARG A 202 10.14 -13.87 -3.36
CA ARG A 202 8.75 -14.34 -3.28
C ARG A 202 8.62 -15.83 -3.62
N SER A 203 7.58 -16.44 -3.06
CA SER A 203 7.13 -17.77 -3.49
C SER A 203 6.76 -17.80 -4.97
N SER A 204 6.82 -19.00 -5.55
CA SER A 204 6.36 -19.25 -6.91
C SER A 204 4.87 -18.96 -7.06
N LYS A 205 4.43 -18.61 -8.26
CA LYS A 205 3.01 -18.39 -8.57
C LYS A 205 2.14 -19.58 -8.14
N SER A 206 2.52 -20.80 -8.50
CA SER A 206 1.75 -22.00 -8.14
C SER A 206 1.63 -22.20 -6.62
N ALA A 207 2.64 -21.80 -5.84
CA ALA A 207 2.60 -21.87 -4.37
C ALA A 207 1.62 -20.83 -3.80
N ILE A 208 1.62 -19.60 -4.33
CA ILE A 208 0.65 -18.56 -3.94
C ILE A 208 -0.78 -19.00 -4.27
N GLU A 209 -1.01 -19.55 -5.47
CA GLU A 209 -2.34 -20.05 -5.88
C GLU A 209 -2.81 -21.23 -5.02
N ALA A 210 -1.90 -22.14 -4.66
CA ALA A 210 -2.24 -23.27 -3.81
C ALA A 210 -2.64 -22.85 -2.39
N GLU A 211 -1.97 -21.85 -1.84
CA GLU A 211 -2.22 -21.39 -0.47
C GLU A 211 -3.35 -20.36 -0.37
N TYR A 212 -3.47 -19.48 -1.36
CA TYR A 212 -4.48 -18.42 -1.43
C TYR A 212 -5.36 -18.57 -2.69
N PRO A 213 -6.14 -19.66 -2.83
CA PRO A 213 -6.83 -20.01 -4.09
C PRO A 213 -7.91 -19.02 -4.53
N LEU A 214 -8.31 -18.09 -3.66
CA LEU A 214 -9.30 -17.05 -3.96
C LEU A 214 -8.66 -15.76 -4.47
N TYR A 215 -7.35 -15.59 -4.27
CA TYR A 215 -6.63 -14.39 -4.67
C TYR A 215 -6.50 -14.37 -6.19
N ILE A 216 -6.62 -13.17 -6.75
CA ILE A 216 -6.45 -12.96 -8.19
C ILE A 216 -4.99 -12.58 -8.40
N ILE A 217 -4.27 -13.30 -9.25
CA ILE A 217 -2.90 -12.95 -9.63
C ILE A 217 -2.94 -12.16 -10.94
N GLU A 218 -2.21 -11.06 -11.01
CA GLU A 218 -2.24 -10.19 -12.19
C GLU A 218 -1.75 -10.89 -13.48
N PRO A 219 -2.23 -10.45 -14.66
CA PRO A 219 -1.71 -10.94 -15.93
C PRO A 219 -0.20 -10.69 -16.05
N GLY A 220 0.52 -11.66 -16.61
CA GLY A 220 1.97 -11.57 -16.82
C GLY A 220 2.82 -11.94 -15.59
N PHE A 221 2.21 -12.30 -14.46
CA PHE A 221 2.93 -12.79 -13.29
C PHE A 221 3.68 -14.11 -13.60
N THR A 222 4.99 -14.11 -13.40
CA THR A 222 5.88 -15.23 -13.74
C THR A 222 5.85 -16.34 -12.68
N GLU A 223 6.06 -17.58 -13.11
CA GLU A 223 6.02 -18.74 -12.19
C GLU A 223 7.09 -18.61 -11.10
N THR A 224 8.34 -18.38 -11.49
CA THR A 224 9.46 -18.16 -10.57
C THR A 224 9.70 -16.67 -10.35
N ASP A 225 10.42 -16.34 -9.29
CA ASP A 225 10.82 -14.97 -8.98
C ASP A 225 11.99 -14.51 -9.87
N GLU A 226 11.68 -13.95 -11.03
CA GLU A 226 12.68 -13.44 -11.99
C GLU A 226 13.25 -12.07 -11.62
N LEU A 227 12.63 -11.36 -10.67
CA LEU A 227 13.08 -10.02 -10.26
C LEU A 227 14.09 -10.06 -9.12
N TYR A 228 14.10 -11.15 -8.33
CA TYR A 228 15.02 -11.29 -7.22
C TYR A 228 16.46 -11.55 -7.70
N ASP A 229 17.37 -10.70 -7.22
CA ASP A 229 18.82 -10.85 -7.41
C ASP A 229 19.46 -11.13 -6.04
N ALA A 230 20.22 -12.22 -5.89
CA ALA A 230 20.83 -12.58 -4.60
C ALA A 230 22.08 -11.73 -4.25
N VAL A 231 22.61 -10.97 -5.20
CA VAL A 231 23.84 -10.18 -5.07
C VAL A 231 23.50 -8.70 -4.92
N LEU A 232 22.55 -8.21 -5.71
CA LEU A 232 22.21 -6.81 -5.81
C LEU A 232 20.90 -6.48 -5.09
N ARG A 233 20.88 -5.33 -4.43
CA ARG A 233 19.71 -4.76 -3.77
C ARG A 233 19.21 -3.54 -4.52
N GLU A 234 17.90 -3.46 -4.70
CA GLU A 234 17.21 -2.33 -5.31
C GLU A 234 17.51 -1.03 -4.55
N SER A 235 17.92 0.01 -5.27
CA SER A 235 18.11 1.35 -4.69
C SER A 235 16.78 1.99 -4.32
N ASN A 236 16.79 2.92 -3.37
CA ASN A 236 15.56 3.65 -2.99
C ASN A 236 14.95 4.38 -4.20
N SER A 237 15.76 4.97 -5.08
CA SER A 237 15.27 5.65 -6.29
C SER A 237 14.74 4.69 -7.36
N ALA A 238 15.28 3.46 -7.45
CA ALA A 238 14.70 2.41 -8.30
C ALA A 238 13.34 1.96 -7.76
N ARG A 239 13.23 1.80 -6.43
CA ARG A 239 11.96 1.48 -5.75
C ARG A 239 10.93 2.61 -5.95
N ASP A 240 11.31 3.87 -5.79
CA ASP A 240 10.44 5.03 -6.08
C ASP A 240 9.94 5.01 -7.52
N LYS A 241 10.82 4.76 -8.51
CA LYS A 241 10.40 4.60 -9.91
C LYS A 241 9.38 3.47 -10.06
N ARG A 242 9.64 2.30 -9.46
CA ARG A 242 8.72 1.14 -9.53
C ARG A 242 7.34 1.47 -8.94
N PHE A 243 7.29 2.18 -7.82
CA PHE A 243 6.02 2.59 -7.21
C PHE A 243 5.30 3.69 -7.99
N ARG A 244 6.02 4.58 -8.67
CA ARG A 244 5.42 5.49 -9.64
C ARG A 244 4.80 4.73 -10.81
N ASP A 245 5.49 3.74 -11.35
CA ASP A 245 5.00 2.93 -12.47
C ASP A 245 3.77 2.08 -12.03
N LEU A 246 3.76 1.55 -10.80
CA LEU A 246 2.57 0.92 -10.19
C LEU A 246 1.39 1.91 -10.09
N LEU A 247 1.62 3.14 -9.64
CA LEU A 247 0.56 4.15 -9.56
C LEU A 247 0.05 4.56 -10.95
N GLN A 248 0.91 4.62 -11.98
CA GLN A 248 0.45 4.83 -13.36
C GLN A 248 -0.54 3.76 -13.79
N ASP A 249 -0.22 2.49 -13.52
CA ASP A 249 -1.09 1.35 -13.84
C ASP A 249 -2.42 1.43 -13.08
N ILE A 250 -2.38 1.60 -11.74
CA ILE A 250 -3.59 1.67 -10.91
C ILE A 250 -4.49 2.85 -11.33
N PHE A 251 -3.94 4.05 -11.52
CA PHE A 251 -4.76 5.22 -11.91
C PHE A 251 -5.28 5.14 -13.35
N THR A 252 -4.66 4.32 -14.20
CA THR A 252 -5.13 4.12 -15.58
C THR A 252 -6.21 3.05 -15.68
N ASN A 253 -6.09 1.99 -14.88
CA ASN A 253 -6.88 0.77 -15.07
C ASN A 253 -7.91 0.51 -13.97
N ASP A 254 -7.87 1.25 -12.87
CA ASP A 254 -8.86 1.16 -11.80
C ASP A 254 -9.62 2.49 -11.68
N GLU A 255 -10.94 2.45 -11.80
CA GLU A 255 -11.82 3.62 -11.69
C GLU A 255 -12.29 3.87 -10.25
N MET A 256 -12.01 2.95 -9.31
CA MET A 256 -12.51 3.01 -7.95
C MET A 256 -11.89 4.17 -7.14
N VAL A 257 -12.64 4.71 -6.18
CA VAL A 257 -12.22 5.90 -5.42
C VAL A 257 -11.43 5.50 -4.20
N VAL A 258 -11.81 4.42 -3.51
CA VAL A 258 -11.16 3.98 -2.28
C VAL A 258 -10.45 2.66 -2.49
N LEU A 259 -9.14 2.65 -2.31
CA LEU A 259 -8.27 1.49 -2.56
C LEU A 259 -7.55 1.08 -1.29
N SER A 260 -7.32 -0.22 -1.12
CA SER A 260 -6.45 -0.77 -0.08
C SER A 260 -5.21 -1.38 -0.72
N LEU A 261 -4.02 -1.05 -0.20
CA LEU A 261 -2.74 -1.62 -0.62
C LEU A 261 -2.06 -2.22 0.60
N THR A 262 -2.03 -3.56 0.72
CA THR A 262 -1.28 -4.26 1.77
C THR A 262 0.15 -4.53 1.29
N ALA A 263 1.10 -3.87 1.93
CA ALA A 263 2.48 -3.72 1.47
C ALA A 263 3.49 -3.73 2.65
N HIS A 264 4.63 -3.06 2.46
CA HIS A 264 5.82 -3.12 3.31
C HIS A 264 6.31 -1.71 3.68
N SER A 265 7.25 -1.62 4.63
CA SER A 265 7.81 -0.34 5.08
C SER A 265 8.48 0.46 3.95
N GLY A 266 9.35 -0.16 3.16
CA GLY A 266 10.03 0.51 2.07
C GLY A 266 9.10 0.83 0.90
N ALA A 267 8.16 -0.07 0.62
CA ALA A 267 7.08 0.15 -0.33
C ALA A 267 6.24 1.40 0.00
N ILE A 268 5.75 1.50 1.24
CA ILE A 268 4.94 2.64 1.70
C ILE A 268 5.78 3.91 1.70
N THR A 269 7.04 3.86 2.15
CA THR A 269 7.96 5.01 2.07
C THR A 269 8.07 5.55 0.64
N SER A 270 8.17 4.65 -0.35
CA SER A 270 8.31 5.03 -1.76
C SER A 270 7.01 5.57 -2.35
N LEU A 271 5.87 4.98 -1.97
CA LEU A 271 4.55 5.55 -2.30
C LEU A 271 4.42 6.97 -1.75
N LEU A 272 4.76 7.20 -0.48
CA LEU A 272 4.70 8.53 0.13
C LEU A 272 5.63 9.52 -0.60
N ASN A 273 6.85 9.13 -0.94
CA ASN A 273 7.78 9.96 -1.73
C ASN A 273 7.21 10.34 -3.10
N VAL A 274 6.72 9.36 -3.86
CA VAL A 274 6.16 9.58 -5.21
C VAL A 274 4.92 10.47 -5.17
N LEU A 275 4.11 10.34 -4.11
CA LEU A 275 2.92 11.15 -3.91
C LEU A 275 3.23 12.57 -3.38
N GLY A 276 4.49 12.87 -3.04
CA GLY A 276 4.86 14.13 -2.40
C GLY A 276 4.32 14.28 -0.97
N HIS A 277 4.01 13.16 -0.32
CA HIS A 277 3.66 13.12 1.10
C HIS A 277 4.93 13.26 1.95
N ARG A 278 4.82 13.80 3.16
CA ARG A 278 5.92 13.77 4.13
C ARG A 278 6.34 12.32 4.47
N ARG A 279 7.56 12.12 4.94
CA ARG A 279 7.91 10.82 5.55
C ARG A 279 7.02 10.57 6.77
N PHE A 280 6.48 9.36 6.85
CA PHE A 280 5.68 8.87 7.96
C PHE A 280 5.93 7.37 8.10
N ASP A 281 6.70 6.98 9.12
CA ASP A 281 7.10 5.59 9.34
C ASP A 281 5.96 4.83 10.03
N LEU A 282 5.64 3.64 9.53
CA LEU A 282 4.60 2.77 10.10
C LEU A 282 5.26 1.62 10.85
N GLU A 283 4.99 1.44 12.14
CA GLU A 283 4.05 0.40 12.55
C GLU A 283 4.02 -0.95 11.80
N THR A 284 4.59 -2.08 12.27
CA THR A 284 4.15 -3.39 11.72
C THR A 284 2.66 -3.60 12.00
N GLY A 285 1.87 -3.86 10.96
CA GLY A 285 0.40 -3.87 11.03
C GLY A 285 -0.26 -2.49 11.01
N GLY A 286 0.54 -1.42 10.93
CA GLY A 286 0.04 -0.04 10.85
C GLY A 286 -0.67 0.25 9.53
N VAL A 287 -1.58 1.23 9.55
CA VAL A 287 -2.31 1.68 8.35
C VAL A 287 -2.27 3.21 8.24
N ILE A 288 -1.98 3.71 7.03
CA ILE A 288 -2.03 5.14 6.70
C ILE A 288 -2.97 5.37 5.50
N PRO A 289 -4.05 6.16 5.65
CA PRO A 289 -4.81 6.69 4.54
C PRO A 289 -4.10 7.89 3.90
N VAL A 290 -4.12 7.96 2.57
CA VAL A 290 -3.60 9.09 1.79
C VAL A 290 -4.65 9.50 0.77
N LEU A 291 -5.09 10.76 0.81
CA LEU A 291 -5.87 11.35 -0.27
C LEU A 291 -4.92 11.81 -1.38
N VAL A 292 -5.08 11.24 -2.56
CA VAL A 292 -4.23 11.50 -3.73
C VAL A 292 -5.05 12.17 -4.80
N ARG A 293 -4.52 13.27 -5.34
CA ARG A 293 -4.97 13.87 -6.60
C ARG A 293 -4.09 13.32 -7.73
N GLY A 294 -4.71 12.73 -8.74
CA GLY A 294 -4.11 12.39 -10.02
C GLY A 294 -4.53 13.41 -11.07
N GLU A 295 -3.57 13.92 -11.83
CA GLU A 295 -3.81 14.79 -12.98
C GLU A 295 -3.15 14.18 -14.22
N ARG A 296 -3.94 13.93 -15.26
CA ARG A 296 -3.45 13.43 -16.54
C ARG A 296 -2.86 14.60 -17.32
N VAL A 297 -1.59 14.48 -17.68
CA VAL A 297 -0.81 15.53 -18.35
C VAL A 297 -0.33 14.99 -19.70
N GLU A 298 -0.37 15.84 -20.73
CA GLU A 298 0.19 15.53 -22.05
C GLU A 298 1.72 15.39 -22.00
N GLY A 299 2.23 14.48 -22.82
CA GLY A 299 3.64 14.17 -22.95
C GLY A 299 4.05 12.88 -22.24
N PRO A 300 5.27 12.40 -22.54
CA PRO A 300 5.81 11.17 -21.97
C PRO A 300 5.99 11.29 -20.45
N LEU A 301 5.95 10.15 -19.77
CA LEU A 301 6.25 10.08 -18.34
C LEU A 301 7.68 10.60 -18.09
N PRO A 302 7.88 11.61 -17.21
CA PRO A 302 9.19 12.18 -16.97
C PRO A 302 10.22 11.13 -16.53
N GLN A 303 11.43 11.21 -17.05
CA GLN A 303 12.51 10.35 -16.61
C GLN A 303 12.87 10.67 -15.15
N MET A 304 13.05 9.62 -14.34
CA MET A 304 13.60 9.73 -12.98
C MET A 304 15.08 9.39 -13.01
N VAL A 305 15.86 10.10 -12.21
CA VAL A 305 17.23 9.67 -11.89
C VAL A 305 17.11 8.42 -11.02
N VAL A 306 17.64 7.31 -11.50
CA VAL A 306 17.64 6.03 -10.80
C VAL A 306 19.07 5.64 -10.49
N GLU A 307 19.38 5.55 -9.20
CA GLU A 307 20.65 5.06 -8.72
C GLU A 307 20.78 3.56 -9.00
N PRO A 308 21.99 3.07 -9.29
CA PRO A 308 22.21 1.66 -9.53
C PRO A 308 21.84 0.83 -8.31
N TRP A 309 21.45 -0.42 -8.56
CA TRP A 309 21.36 -1.42 -7.50
C TRP A 309 22.74 -1.63 -6.89
N PHE A 310 22.79 -1.96 -5.60
CA PHE A 310 24.04 -1.99 -4.83
C PHE A 310 24.30 -3.37 -4.23
N PRO A 311 25.58 -3.79 -4.13
CA PRO A 311 25.95 -5.06 -3.50
C PRO A 311 25.87 -4.96 -1.98
N VAL A 312 26.16 -6.06 -1.28
CA VAL A 312 26.18 -6.11 0.19
C VAL A 312 27.12 -5.02 0.74
N PRO A 313 26.71 -4.23 1.75
CA PRO A 313 27.58 -3.26 2.39
C PRO A 313 28.86 -3.90 2.92
N LYS A 314 30.00 -3.25 2.72
CA LYS A 314 31.28 -3.66 3.34
C LYS A 314 31.25 -3.48 4.85
#